data_AF-A0A8B8IRH6-F1
#
_entry.id   AF-A0A8B8IRH6-F1
#
_cell.length_a   1.000
_cell.length_b   1.000
_cell.length_c   1.000
_cell.angle_alpha   90.00
_cell.angle_beta   90.00
_cell.angle_gamma   90.00
#
_symmetry.space_group_name_H-M   'P 1'
#
loop_
_entity.id
_entity.type
_entity.pdbx_description
1 polymer ?
#
loop_
_entity_poly.entity_id
_entity_poly.type
_entity_poly.pdbx_seq_one_letter_code
_entity_poly.pdbx_strand_id
1 'polypeptide(L)'
;MPFMEKMQLEYDAQAREAGVYIISACGFDSIPNDLGVIYLQQNFCGTLNSVESYVSTSNDVEKQALINYGTWESLIYGLAHYNELPALRKKLYPDSLPPLQPKLKRRALLHRRGRLWCVPFPAADASVVYRSQRRLRAASGARPAQIKTYACFPSLAAALAAVLLAGLLLLLSQWGPARRLLLRHPERFSLGLITRAGPPERAMRDTRFAVRLYGLGWPVGADLRAPPDRKLCVQVSGVNPGYGMTALGVLFSAITILNEKDKMPECGVLTTGYAFKDTSIIQLLDENNIKFEMINRYD
;
A
#
# COMPACT_ATOMS: atom_id res chain seq x y z
N MET A 1 10.84 -1.60 -4.08
CA MET A 1 11.05 -3.04 -3.85
C MET A 1 10.82 -3.80 -5.14
N PRO A 2 11.86 -4.25 -5.86
CA PRO A 2 11.72 -4.94 -7.15
C PRO A 2 11.23 -6.40 -7.06
N PHE A 3 11.19 -6.98 -5.87
CA PHE A 3 10.89 -8.40 -5.66
C PHE A 3 9.57 -8.84 -6.30
N MET A 4 8.48 -8.13 -6.06
CA MET A 4 7.16 -8.52 -6.56
C MET A 4 7.07 -8.48 -8.09
N GLU A 5 7.67 -7.47 -8.71
CA GLU A 5 7.76 -7.36 -10.16
C GLU A 5 8.65 -8.47 -10.76
N LYS A 6 9.76 -8.84 -10.09
CA LYS A 6 10.59 -9.99 -10.50
C LYS A 6 9.79 -11.30 -10.45
N MET A 7 9.10 -11.56 -9.33
CA MET A 7 8.27 -12.76 -9.19
C MET A 7 7.17 -12.83 -10.24
N GLN A 8 6.53 -11.70 -10.56
CA GLN A 8 5.56 -11.68 -11.66
C GLN A 8 6.21 -11.97 -13.01
N LEU A 9 7.40 -11.42 -13.28
CA LEU A 9 8.05 -11.60 -14.58
C LEU A 9 8.48 -13.06 -14.78
N GLU A 10 8.95 -13.71 -13.72
CA GLU A 10 9.50 -15.07 -13.76
C GLU A 10 8.41 -16.15 -13.72
N TYR A 11 7.37 -15.97 -12.90
CA TYR A 11 6.47 -17.07 -12.53
C TYR A 11 5.02 -16.90 -12.99
N ASP A 12 4.61 -15.76 -13.54
CA ASP A 12 3.18 -15.51 -13.87
C ASP A 12 2.65 -16.47 -14.94
N ALA A 13 3.45 -16.83 -15.96
CA ALA A 13 3.07 -17.80 -16.97
C ALA A 13 3.02 -19.24 -16.42
N GLN A 14 4.06 -19.65 -15.69
CA GLN A 14 4.15 -20.98 -15.08
C GLN A 14 3.02 -21.23 -14.07
N ALA A 15 2.70 -20.20 -13.28
CA ALA A 15 1.60 -20.27 -12.31
C ALA A 15 0.22 -20.37 -13.00
N ARG A 16 0.02 -19.72 -14.15
CA ARG A 16 -1.20 -19.91 -14.97
C ARG A 16 -1.31 -21.34 -15.48
N GLU A 17 -0.25 -21.84 -16.13
CA GLU A 17 -0.19 -23.17 -16.71
C GLU A 17 -0.43 -24.26 -15.65
N ALA A 18 0.14 -24.09 -14.46
CA ALA A 18 -0.04 -25.01 -13.33
C ALA A 18 -1.36 -24.84 -12.58
N GLY A 19 -2.17 -23.80 -12.88
CA GLY A 19 -3.39 -23.51 -12.12
C GLY A 19 -3.14 -23.10 -10.66
N VAL A 20 -2.03 -22.39 -10.40
CA VAL A 20 -1.56 -21.96 -9.08
C VAL A 20 -1.75 -20.46 -8.90
N TYR A 21 -2.23 -20.06 -7.72
CA TYR A 21 -2.22 -18.66 -7.29
C TYR A 21 -0.94 -18.32 -6.54
N ILE A 22 -0.25 -17.26 -6.96
CA ILE A 22 0.84 -16.63 -6.21
C ILE A 22 0.39 -15.20 -5.89
N ILE A 23 -0.09 -14.97 -4.68
CA ILE A 23 -0.61 -13.65 -4.28
C ILE A 23 0.41 -12.96 -3.38
N SER A 24 0.91 -11.82 -3.84
CA SER A 24 1.89 -11.02 -3.09
C SER A 24 1.22 -9.92 -2.26
N ALA A 25 1.93 -9.49 -1.21
CA ALA A 25 1.57 -8.34 -0.38
C ALA A 25 0.26 -8.48 0.41
N CYS A 26 -0.02 -9.69 0.91
CA CYS A 26 -1.16 -10.01 1.77
C CYS A 26 -1.02 -9.51 3.22
N GLY A 27 -0.41 -8.34 3.43
CA GLY A 27 -0.13 -7.77 4.74
C GLY A 27 -0.46 -6.27 4.82
N PHE A 28 -0.11 -5.65 5.94
CA PHE A 28 -0.51 -4.28 6.26
C PHE A 28 -0.03 -3.21 5.30
N ASP A 29 1.15 -3.34 4.70
CA ASP A 29 1.65 -2.33 3.74
C ASP A 29 0.59 -2.15 2.64
N SER A 30 0.19 -3.26 2.00
CA SER A 30 -0.60 -3.20 0.78
C SER A 30 -2.10 -3.45 0.93
N ILE A 31 -2.58 -4.33 1.82
CA ILE A 31 -4.03 -4.64 1.93
C ILE A 31 -4.89 -3.37 2.16
N PRO A 32 -4.59 -2.50 3.14
CA PRO A 32 -5.41 -1.31 3.40
C PRO A 32 -5.52 -0.37 2.21
N ASN A 33 -4.46 -0.26 1.40
CA ASN A 33 -4.46 0.57 0.20
C ASN A 33 -5.13 -0.15 -0.99
N ASP A 34 -4.75 -1.39 -1.26
CA ASP A 34 -5.16 -2.13 -2.45
C ASP A 34 -6.63 -2.57 -2.35
N LEU A 35 -7.02 -3.26 -1.27
CA LEU A 35 -8.43 -3.57 -1.02
C LEU A 35 -9.24 -2.33 -0.65
N GLY A 36 -8.63 -1.32 -0.02
CA GLY A 36 -9.34 -0.07 0.26
C GLY A 36 -9.72 0.69 -1.01
N VAL A 37 -8.89 0.66 -2.07
CA VAL A 37 -9.26 1.21 -3.38
C VAL A 37 -10.37 0.40 -4.03
N ILE A 38 -10.36 -0.94 -3.91
CA ILE A 38 -11.47 -1.79 -4.38
C ILE A 38 -12.77 -1.42 -3.66
N TYR A 39 -12.75 -1.35 -2.33
CA TYR A 39 -13.90 -0.94 -1.53
C TYR A 39 -14.41 0.44 -1.94
N LEU A 40 -13.49 1.39 -2.15
CA LEU A 40 -13.83 2.73 -2.63
C LEU A 40 -14.51 2.66 -4.00
N GLN A 41 -13.98 1.89 -4.95
CA GLN A 41 -14.55 1.72 -6.29
C GLN A 41 -15.96 1.11 -6.23
N GLN A 42 -16.17 0.07 -5.42
CA GLN A 42 -17.46 -0.59 -5.23
C GLN A 42 -18.53 0.35 -4.67
N ASN A 43 -18.13 1.27 -3.79
CA ASN A 43 -19.04 2.23 -3.15
C ASN A 43 -19.08 3.60 -3.84
N PHE A 44 -18.30 3.80 -4.92
CA PHE A 44 -18.16 5.13 -5.51
C PHE A 44 -19.43 5.59 -6.24
N CYS A 45 -20.28 4.69 -6.74
CA CYS A 45 -21.41 4.96 -7.64
C CYS A 45 -21.04 5.93 -8.78
N GLY A 46 -20.10 5.51 -9.62
CA GLY A 46 -19.58 6.31 -10.71
C GLY A 46 -18.21 5.81 -11.18
N THR A 47 -17.46 6.68 -11.87
CA THR A 47 -16.11 6.34 -12.32
C THR A 47 -15.08 7.01 -11.43
N LEU A 48 -14.30 6.22 -10.70
CA LEU A 48 -13.19 6.72 -9.89
C LEU A 48 -12.02 7.15 -10.79
N ASN A 49 -11.52 8.38 -10.61
CA ASN A 49 -10.35 8.87 -11.35
C ASN A 49 -9.04 8.65 -10.57
N SER A 50 -9.06 9.03 -9.30
CA SER A 50 -7.84 9.23 -8.52
C SER A 50 -8.10 9.09 -7.03
N VAL A 51 -7.09 8.62 -6.30
CA VAL A 51 -7.10 8.40 -4.86
C VAL A 51 -5.85 9.02 -4.25
N GLU A 52 -6.04 9.89 -3.25
CA GLU A 52 -4.96 10.28 -2.34
C GLU A 52 -5.09 9.45 -1.06
N SER A 53 -4.07 8.65 -0.77
CA SER A 53 -4.01 7.79 0.42
C SER A 53 -3.13 8.45 1.50
N TYR A 54 -3.66 8.51 2.72
CA TYR A 54 -2.99 9.10 3.88
C TYR A 54 -2.93 8.08 5.01
N VAL A 55 -1.74 7.57 5.31
CA VAL A 55 -1.51 6.64 6.42
C VAL A 55 -1.07 7.41 7.67
N SER A 56 -1.74 7.13 8.79
CA SER A 56 -1.38 7.65 10.11
C SER A 56 -1.38 6.52 11.12
N THR A 57 -0.42 6.56 12.03
CA THR A 57 -0.37 5.69 13.22
C THR A 57 -0.46 6.54 14.46
N SER A 58 -1.14 6.05 15.49
CA SER A 58 -1.20 6.70 16.80
C SER A 58 -0.93 5.66 17.87
N ASN A 59 0.02 6.00 18.74
CA ASN A 59 0.42 5.16 19.87
C ASN A 59 0.35 6.01 21.12
N ASP A 60 -0.22 5.43 22.18
CA ASP A 60 -0.24 6.05 23.50
C ASP A 60 1.07 5.82 24.27
N VAL A 61 2.04 5.12 23.67
CA VAL A 61 3.31 4.74 24.29
C VAL A 61 4.46 5.43 23.57
N GLU A 62 5.06 6.43 24.21
CA GLU A 62 6.27 7.09 23.69
C GLU A 62 7.49 6.15 23.77
N LYS A 63 8.33 6.18 22.73
CA LYS A 63 9.72 5.64 22.70
C LYS A 63 9.88 4.12 22.90
N GLN A 64 9.11 3.30 22.20
CA GLN A 64 9.38 1.86 22.09
C GLN A 64 9.66 1.46 20.65
N ALA A 65 10.43 0.38 20.47
CA ALA A 65 10.58 -0.24 19.16
C ALA A 65 9.19 -0.53 18.60
N LEU A 66 8.97 -0.19 17.33
CA LEU A 66 7.68 -0.41 16.65
C LEU A 66 7.79 -1.48 15.56
N ILE A 67 9.01 -1.73 15.11
CA ILE A 67 9.29 -2.45 13.88
C ILE A 67 10.45 -3.44 14.13
N ASN A 68 10.32 -4.66 13.60
CA ASN A 68 11.33 -5.69 13.70
C ASN A 68 12.41 -5.50 12.61
N TYR A 69 13.60 -6.06 12.86
CA TYR A 69 14.71 -6.11 11.91
C TYR A 69 14.34 -6.59 10.50
N GLY A 70 13.44 -7.55 10.33
CA GLY A 70 13.05 -8.03 8.99
C GLY A 70 12.49 -6.92 8.09
N THR A 71 11.72 -6.00 8.67
CA THR A 71 11.21 -4.82 7.95
C THR A 71 12.34 -3.84 7.63
N TRP A 72 13.31 -3.68 8.53
CA TRP A 72 14.48 -2.84 8.29
C TRP A 72 15.33 -3.37 7.14
N GLU A 73 15.66 -4.66 7.18
CA GLU A 73 16.42 -5.31 6.12
C GLU A 73 15.71 -5.15 4.77
N SER A 74 14.41 -5.41 4.75
CA SER A 74 13.55 -5.19 3.59
C SER A 74 13.60 -3.74 3.08
N LEU A 75 13.46 -2.76 3.97
CA LEU A 75 13.55 -1.33 3.62
C LEU A 75 14.91 -1.00 3.00
N ILE A 76 16.02 -1.42 3.64
CA ILE A 76 17.37 -1.11 3.18
C ILE A 76 17.66 -1.72 1.81
N TYR A 77 17.28 -2.99 1.57
CA TYR A 77 17.43 -3.58 0.23
C TYR A 77 16.46 -2.99 -0.79
N GLY A 78 15.26 -2.61 -0.36
CA GLY A 78 14.30 -1.90 -1.20
C GLY A 78 14.83 -0.57 -1.71
N LEU A 79 15.53 0.18 -0.86
CA LEU A 79 16.22 1.42 -1.22
C LEU A 79 17.47 1.15 -2.05
N ALA A 80 18.25 0.11 -1.74
CA ALA A 80 19.46 -0.21 -2.49
C ALA A 80 19.19 -0.59 -3.96
N HIS A 81 18.03 -1.21 -4.23
CA HIS A 81 17.68 -1.76 -5.56
C HIS A 81 16.49 -1.05 -6.21
N TYR A 82 16.13 0.15 -5.77
CA TYR A 82 14.95 0.87 -6.27
C TYR A 82 15.04 1.25 -7.77
N ASN A 83 16.27 1.45 -8.26
CA ASN A 83 16.59 1.80 -9.64
C ASN A 83 16.36 0.64 -10.65
N GLU A 84 16.17 -0.59 -10.18
CA GLU A 84 15.83 -1.74 -11.04
C GLU A 84 14.37 -1.73 -11.48
N LEU A 85 13.49 -1.05 -10.73
CA LEU A 85 12.04 -1.06 -10.96
C LEU A 85 11.61 -0.58 -12.35
N PRO A 86 12.15 0.52 -12.93
CA PRO A 86 11.75 0.96 -14.27
C PRO A 86 12.02 -0.09 -15.34
N ALA A 87 13.17 -0.76 -15.28
CA ALA A 87 13.54 -1.80 -16.25
C ALA A 87 12.63 -3.04 -16.13
N LEU A 88 12.33 -3.46 -14.90
CA LEU A 88 11.40 -4.56 -14.64
C LEU A 88 9.98 -4.25 -15.15
N ARG A 89 9.48 -3.05 -14.88
CA ARG A 89 8.16 -2.61 -15.35
C ARG A 89 8.09 -2.52 -16.87
N LYS A 90 9.16 -2.10 -17.55
CA LYS A 90 9.22 -2.10 -19.02
C LYS A 90 9.13 -3.52 -19.59
N LYS A 91 9.77 -4.50 -18.94
CA LYS A 91 9.69 -5.91 -19.34
C LYS A 91 8.30 -6.51 -19.10
N LEU A 92 7.71 -6.24 -17.93
CA LEU A 92 6.37 -6.71 -17.58
C LEU A 92 5.29 -6.09 -18.46
N TYR A 93 5.44 -4.80 -18.77
CA TYR A 93 4.41 -3.97 -19.38
C TYR A 93 4.99 -3.27 -20.62
N PRO A 94 5.20 -4.00 -21.73
CA PRO A 94 5.69 -3.41 -22.97
C PRO A 94 4.71 -2.34 -23.48
N ASP A 95 3.40 -2.62 -23.33
CA ASP A 95 2.34 -1.67 -23.62
C ASP A 95 2.03 -0.80 -22.40
N SER A 96 2.16 0.51 -22.61
CA SER A 96 1.79 1.51 -21.62
C SER A 96 0.28 1.67 -21.54
N LEU A 97 -0.22 1.93 -20.34
CA LEU A 97 -1.61 2.38 -20.19
C LEU A 97 -1.81 3.70 -20.94
N PRO A 98 -2.99 3.91 -21.55
CA PRO A 98 -3.31 5.19 -22.16
C PRO A 98 -3.20 6.32 -21.13
N PRO A 99 -2.87 7.56 -21.55
CA PRO A 99 -2.76 8.68 -20.64
C PRO A 99 -4.07 8.89 -19.86
N LEU A 100 -4.00 8.75 -18.54
CA LEU A 100 -5.17 8.98 -17.69
C LEU A 100 -5.34 10.47 -17.44
N GLN A 101 -6.31 11.09 -18.14
CA GLN A 101 -6.72 12.47 -17.93
C GLN A 101 -8.05 12.55 -17.20
N PRO A 102 -8.20 13.39 -16.15
CA PRO A 102 -7.19 14.29 -15.60
C PRO A 102 -6.17 13.54 -14.72
N LYS A 103 -4.90 13.99 -14.81
CA LYS A 103 -3.78 13.39 -14.07
C LYS A 103 -3.81 13.75 -12.59
N LEU A 104 -3.60 12.75 -11.72
CA LEU A 104 -3.39 12.98 -10.29
C LEU A 104 -2.01 13.62 -10.06
N LYS A 105 -2.02 14.89 -9.67
CA LYS A 105 -0.80 15.65 -9.34
C LYS A 105 -0.29 15.24 -7.95
N ARG A 106 1.03 15.21 -7.79
CA ARG A 106 1.65 15.02 -6.47
C ARG A 106 1.48 16.30 -5.66
N ARG A 107 1.18 16.17 -4.37
CA ARG A 107 1.26 17.29 -3.42
C ARG A 107 2.71 17.72 -3.21
N ALA A 108 2.89 18.89 -2.61
CA ALA A 108 4.20 19.36 -2.14
C ALA A 108 4.84 18.31 -1.20
N LEU A 109 6.18 18.28 -1.19
CA LEU A 109 6.96 17.35 -0.35
C LEU A 109 6.50 17.36 1.11
N LEU A 110 6.14 18.55 1.59
CA LEU A 110 5.55 18.77 2.88
C LEU A 110 4.25 19.55 2.68
N HIS A 111 3.15 19.02 3.17
CA HIS A 111 1.85 19.69 3.15
C HIS A 111 1.02 19.28 4.37
N ARG A 112 -0.14 19.93 4.55
CA ARG A 112 -1.06 19.61 5.64
C ARG A 112 -2.33 18.94 5.13
N ARG A 113 -2.88 18.04 5.95
CA ARG A 113 -4.22 17.48 5.82
C ARG A 113 -4.86 17.52 7.21
N GLY A 114 -5.84 18.41 7.40
CA GLY A 114 -6.36 18.74 8.73
C GLY A 114 -5.27 19.19 9.71
N ARG A 115 -5.10 18.43 10.80
CA ARG A 115 -4.09 18.71 11.84
C ARG A 115 -2.74 18.00 11.62
N LEU A 116 -2.64 17.14 10.61
CA LEU A 116 -1.46 16.32 10.36
C LEU A 116 -0.54 16.94 9.29
N TRP A 117 0.76 16.74 9.46
CA TRP A 117 1.78 17.04 8.48
C TRP A 117 2.05 15.80 7.64
N CYS A 118 2.02 15.96 6.32
CA CYS A 118 2.02 14.87 5.36
C CYS A 118 3.23 14.97 4.44
N VAL A 119 3.87 13.83 4.19
CA VAL A 119 4.98 13.71 3.24
C VAL A 119 4.74 12.52 2.31
N PRO A 120 5.21 12.55 1.05
CA PRO A 120 5.14 11.41 0.14
C PRO A 120 5.70 10.15 0.78
N PHE A 121 4.94 9.05 0.71
CA PHE A 121 5.34 7.75 1.24
C PHE A 121 5.59 6.78 0.07
N PRO A 122 6.86 6.60 -0.36
CA PRO A 122 7.21 5.76 -1.52
C PRO A 122 7.24 4.27 -1.16
N ALA A 123 6.20 3.76 -0.49
CA ALA A 123 6.05 2.35 -0.15
C ALA A 123 5.61 1.51 -1.36
N ALA A 124 5.53 0.20 -1.13
CA ALA A 124 5.14 -0.76 -2.16
C ALA A 124 3.70 -0.56 -2.65
N ASP A 125 2.85 0.05 -1.84
CA ASP A 125 1.40 0.13 -2.00
C ASP A 125 0.97 0.76 -3.31
N ALA A 126 1.58 1.89 -3.68
CA ALA A 126 1.29 2.55 -4.95
C ALA A 126 1.66 1.66 -6.16
N SER A 127 2.69 0.80 -6.02
CA SER A 127 3.02 -0.20 -7.03
C SER A 127 1.98 -1.31 -7.09
N VAL A 128 1.57 -1.84 -5.93
CA VAL A 128 0.58 -2.92 -5.84
C VAL A 128 -0.76 -2.46 -6.41
N VAL A 129 -1.27 -1.31 -5.98
CA VAL A 129 -2.52 -0.72 -6.48
C VAL A 129 -2.42 -0.47 -7.99
N TYR A 130 -1.29 0.07 -8.48
CA TYR A 130 -1.10 0.26 -9.92
C TYR A 130 -1.23 -1.05 -10.71
N ARG A 131 -0.64 -2.14 -10.20
CA ARG A 131 -0.71 -3.47 -10.83
C ARG A 131 -2.13 -4.03 -10.79
N SER A 132 -2.85 -3.88 -9.68
CA SER A 132 -4.28 -4.24 -9.56
C SER A 132 -5.11 -3.50 -10.60
N GLN A 133 -4.99 -2.18 -10.66
CA GLN A 133 -5.76 -1.32 -11.57
C GLN A 133 -5.43 -1.57 -13.04
N ARG A 134 -4.17 -1.90 -13.38
CA ARG A 134 -3.79 -2.31 -14.74
C ARG A 134 -4.46 -3.62 -15.15
N ARG A 135 -4.49 -4.62 -14.27
CA ARG A 135 -5.17 -5.91 -14.54
C ARG A 135 -6.68 -5.77 -14.63
N LEU A 136 -7.29 -4.96 -13.76
CA LEU A 136 -8.71 -4.64 -13.83
C LEU A 136 -9.08 -4.02 -15.18
N ARG A 137 -8.29 -3.05 -15.66
CA ARG A 137 -8.50 -2.45 -16.99
C ARG A 137 -8.38 -3.47 -18.11
N ALA A 138 -7.42 -4.38 -18.04
CA ALA A 138 -7.27 -5.44 -19.04
C ALA A 138 -8.46 -6.41 -19.06
N ALA A 139 -9.00 -6.74 -17.88
CA ALA A 139 -10.08 -7.71 -17.74
C ALA A 139 -11.48 -7.14 -18.06
N SER A 140 -11.79 -5.91 -17.64
CA SER A 140 -13.15 -5.35 -17.75
C SER A 140 -13.25 -4.06 -18.57
N GLY A 141 -12.12 -3.50 -19.00
CA GLY A 141 -12.12 -2.16 -19.59
C GLY A 141 -12.41 -1.05 -18.57
N ALA A 142 -12.46 -1.32 -17.27
CA ALA A 142 -12.65 -0.27 -16.26
C ALA A 142 -11.51 0.76 -16.29
N ARG A 143 -11.81 2.05 -16.08
CA ARG A 143 -10.79 3.08 -15.95
C ARG A 143 -9.89 2.78 -14.73
N PRO A 144 -8.55 2.72 -14.87
CA PRO A 144 -7.66 2.56 -13.73
C PRO A 144 -7.74 3.76 -12.79
N ALA A 145 -7.88 3.52 -11.49
CA ALA A 145 -7.72 4.55 -10.48
C ALA A 145 -6.24 4.91 -10.31
N GLN A 146 -5.92 6.20 -10.37
CA GLN A 146 -4.59 6.71 -10.06
C GLN A 146 -4.42 6.81 -8.54
N ILE A 147 -3.24 6.48 -7.98
CA ILE A 147 -2.99 6.63 -6.54
C ILE A 147 -1.72 7.42 -6.23
N LYS A 148 -1.78 8.22 -5.15
CA LYS A 148 -0.61 8.78 -4.46
C LYS A 148 -0.75 8.55 -2.97
N THR A 149 0.32 8.09 -2.34
CA THR A 149 0.40 7.71 -0.93
C THR A 149 1.23 8.70 -0.13
N TYR A 150 0.77 9.02 1.07
CA TYR A 150 1.39 9.98 1.97
C TYR A 150 1.38 9.44 3.40
N ALA A 151 2.48 9.66 4.13
CA ALA A 151 2.59 9.36 5.55
C ALA A 151 2.31 10.63 6.36
N CYS A 152 1.53 10.48 7.42
CA CYS A 152 1.03 11.57 8.24
C CYS A 152 1.65 11.57 9.63
N PHE A 153 2.05 12.75 10.09
CA PHE A 153 2.73 12.98 11.37
C PHE A 153 1.99 14.04 12.19
N PRO A 154 2.00 13.95 13.53
CA PRO A 154 1.31 14.90 14.39
C PRO A 154 1.96 16.29 14.41
N SER A 155 3.24 16.40 14.04
CA SER A 155 3.98 17.67 14.07
C SER A 155 4.88 17.84 12.84
N LEU A 156 5.19 19.11 12.55
CA LEU A 156 6.12 19.47 11.47
C LEU A 156 7.51 18.89 11.72
N ALA A 157 7.99 18.97 12.97
CA ALA A 157 9.29 18.43 13.35
C ALA A 157 9.39 16.92 13.09
N ALA A 158 8.34 16.15 13.41
CA ALA A 158 8.32 14.71 13.13
C ALA A 158 8.34 14.42 11.62
N ALA A 159 7.57 15.17 10.82
CA ALA A 159 7.57 15.04 9.36
C ALA A 159 8.95 15.37 8.75
N LEU A 160 9.60 16.45 9.19
CA LEU A 160 10.94 16.83 8.75
C LEU A 160 11.98 15.77 9.14
N ALA A 161 11.94 15.27 10.37
CA ALA A 161 12.81 14.20 10.82
C ALA A 161 12.65 12.92 9.97
N ALA A 162 11.42 12.56 9.62
CA ALA A 162 11.15 11.41 8.75
C ALA A 162 11.73 11.60 7.33
N VAL A 163 11.61 12.80 6.75
CA VAL A 163 12.18 13.12 5.43
C VAL A 163 13.71 13.06 5.47
N LEU A 164 14.33 13.66 6.50
CA LEU A 164 15.79 13.64 6.66
C LEU A 164 16.31 12.22 6.85
N LEU A 165 15.64 11.41 7.69
CA LEU A 165 15.98 10.01 7.89
C LEU A 165 15.84 9.21 6.59
N ALA A 166 14.75 9.38 5.85
CA ALA A 166 14.56 8.70 4.57
C ALA A 166 15.64 9.05 3.54
N GLY A 167 16.02 10.33 3.45
CA GLY A 167 17.11 10.79 2.59
C GLY A 167 18.47 10.20 2.97
N LEU A 168 18.77 10.17 4.27
CA LEU A 168 20.00 9.56 4.81
C LEU A 168 20.05 8.06 4.51
N LEU A 169 18.96 7.32 4.78
CA LEU A 169 18.90 5.89 4.51
C LEU A 169 19.02 5.59 3.01
N LEU A 170 18.39 6.39 2.15
CA LEU A 170 18.54 6.25 0.71
C LEU A 170 20.01 6.38 0.31
N LEU A 171 20.69 7.45 0.73
CA LEU A 171 22.09 7.70 0.40
C LEU A 171 23.01 6.58 0.92
N LEU A 172 22.87 6.20 2.18
CA LEU A 172 23.71 5.17 2.81
C LEU A 172 23.44 3.76 2.26
N SER A 173 22.22 3.46 1.83
CA SER A 173 21.86 2.15 1.25
C SER A 173 22.51 1.88 -0.11
N GLN A 174 22.87 2.93 -0.86
CA GLN A 174 23.52 2.81 -2.18
C GLN A 174 24.97 2.31 -2.05
N TRP A 175 25.66 2.65 -0.95
CA TRP A 175 27.07 2.31 -0.77
C TRP A 175 27.24 1.03 0.05
N GLY A 176 27.80 -0.03 -0.54
CA GLY A 176 27.88 -1.37 0.07
C GLY A 176 28.42 -1.41 1.52
N PRO A 177 29.54 -0.75 1.85
CA PRO A 177 30.04 -0.66 3.23
C PRO A 177 29.06 0.01 4.20
N ALA A 178 28.48 1.17 3.82
CA ALA A 178 27.49 1.86 4.65
C ALA A 178 26.21 1.05 4.80
N ARG A 179 25.73 0.40 3.73
CA ARG A 179 24.60 -0.52 3.78
C ARG A 179 24.84 -1.65 4.79
N ARG A 180 26.03 -2.27 4.78
CA ARG A 180 26.39 -3.27 5.80
C ARG A 180 26.35 -2.71 7.21
N LEU A 181 26.74 -1.44 7.40
CA LEU A 181 26.69 -0.77 8.69
C LEU A 181 25.23 -0.54 9.16
N LEU A 182 24.35 -0.09 8.26
CA LEU A 182 22.90 0.04 8.53
C LEU A 182 22.30 -1.30 8.97
N LEU A 183 22.66 -2.39 8.29
CA LEU A 183 22.17 -3.74 8.59
C LEU A 183 22.75 -4.32 9.89
N ARG A 184 23.98 -3.94 10.27
CA ARG A 184 24.60 -4.41 11.52
C ARG A 184 24.07 -3.69 12.76
N HIS A 185 23.77 -2.39 12.66
CA HIS A 185 23.38 -1.55 13.79
C HIS A 185 22.00 -0.88 13.61
N PRO A 186 20.92 -1.65 13.39
CA PRO A 186 19.58 -1.11 13.14
C PRO A 186 19.10 -0.17 14.27
N GLU A 187 19.37 -0.51 15.53
CA GLU A 187 18.96 0.28 16.69
C GLU A 187 19.59 1.67 16.71
N ARG A 188 20.86 1.77 16.31
CA ARG A 188 21.57 3.07 16.26
C ARG A 188 21.04 3.94 15.13
N PHE A 189 20.87 3.37 13.95
CA PHE A 189 20.42 4.12 12.75
C PHE A 189 18.92 4.38 12.70
N SER A 190 18.14 3.72 13.55
CA SER A 190 16.70 3.97 13.73
C SER A 190 16.35 4.72 15.02
N LEU A 191 17.35 5.13 15.81
CA LEU A 191 17.16 5.77 17.12
C LEU A 191 16.27 4.93 18.07
N GLY A 192 16.46 3.61 18.06
CA GLY A 192 15.71 2.66 18.89
C GLY A 192 14.32 2.28 18.39
N LEU A 193 13.87 2.83 17.24
CA LEU A 193 12.58 2.46 16.64
C LEU A 193 12.56 1.02 16.09
N ILE A 194 13.72 0.47 15.80
CA ILE A 194 13.90 -0.86 15.22
C ILE A 194 14.87 -1.68 16.05
N THR A 195 14.43 -2.87 16.44
CA THR A 195 15.24 -3.84 17.18
C THR A 195 15.14 -5.21 16.51
N ARG A 196 16.08 -6.11 16.83
CA ARG A 196 15.99 -7.52 16.39
C ARG A 196 14.90 -8.30 17.10
N ALA A 197 14.61 -7.95 18.36
CA ALA A 197 13.52 -8.53 19.12
C ALA A 197 12.14 -8.10 18.62
N GLY A 198 12.04 -6.93 17.97
CA GLY A 198 10.78 -6.32 17.58
C GLY A 198 10.13 -5.50 18.71
N PRO A 199 8.90 -5.00 18.48
CA PRO A 199 8.13 -4.27 19.48
C PRO A 199 7.69 -5.18 20.63
N PRO A 200 7.60 -4.67 21.87
CA PRO A 200 6.97 -5.38 22.95
C PRO A 200 5.47 -5.57 22.67
N GLU A 201 4.87 -6.61 23.25
CA GLU A 201 3.45 -6.94 23.01
C GLU A 201 2.49 -5.80 23.29
N ARG A 202 2.77 -4.99 24.32
CA ARG A 202 1.95 -3.83 24.65
C ARG A 202 1.99 -2.78 23.53
N ALA A 203 3.19 -2.46 23.01
CA ALA A 203 3.31 -1.55 21.89
C ALA A 203 2.56 -2.08 20.65
N MET A 204 2.63 -3.38 20.37
CA MET A 204 1.86 -3.99 19.29
C MET A 204 0.35 -3.82 19.49
N ARG A 205 -0.16 -4.12 20.68
CA ARG A 205 -1.59 -4.03 21.03
C ARG A 205 -2.13 -2.60 20.99
N ASP A 206 -1.36 -1.65 21.50
CA ASP A 206 -1.79 -0.25 21.67
C ASP A 206 -1.57 0.60 20.41
N THR A 207 -0.81 0.10 19.43
CA THR A 207 -0.59 0.80 18.16
C THR A 207 -1.85 0.75 17.31
N ARG A 208 -2.43 1.92 17.03
CA ARG A 208 -3.58 2.08 16.13
C ARG A 208 -3.12 2.63 14.79
N PHE A 209 -3.81 2.25 13.73
CA PHE A 209 -3.60 2.82 12.40
C PHE A 209 -4.90 3.29 11.77
N ALA A 210 -4.77 4.25 10.86
CA ALA A 210 -5.82 4.63 9.94
C ALA A 210 -5.20 4.97 8.57
N VAL A 211 -5.74 4.39 7.51
CA VAL A 211 -5.46 4.71 6.12
C VAL A 211 -6.71 5.37 5.55
N ARG A 212 -6.60 6.66 5.20
CA ARG A 212 -7.70 7.43 4.61
C ARG A 212 -7.49 7.58 3.11
N LEU A 213 -8.45 7.10 2.34
CA LEU A 213 -8.44 7.08 0.88
C LEU A 213 -9.46 8.10 0.38
N TYR A 214 -8.95 9.21 -0.16
CA TYR A 214 -9.78 10.27 -0.72
C TYR A 214 -9.92 10.08 -2.23
N GLY A 215 -11.05 9.55 -2.63
CA GLY A 215 -11.41 9.28 -4.02
C GLY A 215 -12.08 10.48 -4.67
N LEU A 216 -11.56 10.87 -5.83
CA LEU A 216 -12.11 11.89 -6.71
C LEU A 216 -12.41 11.26 -8.07
N GLY A 217 -13.56 11.58 -8.66
CA GLY A 217 -14.03 11.00 -9.91
C GLY A 217 -15.33 11.65 -10.36
N TRP A 218 -16.14 10.89 -11.10
CA TRP A 218 -17.38 11.37 -11.68
C TRP A 218 -18.58 10.51 -11.28
N PRO A 219 -19.80 11.08 -11.22
CA PRO A 219 -21.01 10.29 -11.07
C PRO A 219 -21.27 9.40 -12.30
N VAL A 220 -22.23 8.48 -12.17
CA VAL A 220 -22.67 7.62 -13.28
C VAL A 220 -23.15 8.47 -14.46
N GLY A 221 -22.69 8.14 -15.67
CA GLY A 221 -23.12 8.79 -16.91
C GLY A 221 -22.46 10.13 -17.24
N ALA A 222 -21.57 10.65 -16.38
CA ALA A 222 -20.87 11.90 -16.65
C ALA A 222 -19.76 11.78 -17.72
N ASP A 223 -19.47 12.90 -18.40
CA ASP A 223 -18.36 12.98 -19.35
C ASP A 223 -17.02 12.96 -18.60
N LEU A 224 -16.22 11.92 -18.83
CA LEU A 224 -14.91 11.75 -18.21
C LEU A 224 -13.86 12.77 -18.66
N ARG A 225 -14.18 13.63 -19.64
CA ARG A 225 -13.36 14.79 -20.03
C ARG A 225 -13.60 16.01 -19.15
N ALA A 226 -14.75 16.10 -18.48
CA ALA A 226 -15.03 17.18 -17.55
C ALA A 226 -14.17 17.07 -16.28
N PRO A 227 -13.97 18.15 -15.52
CA PRO A 227 -13.35 18.06 -14.20
C PRO A 227 -14.15 17.12 -13.28
N PRO A 228 -13.49 16.19 -12.55
CA PRO A 228 -14.17 15.31 -11.62
C PRO A 228 -14.72 16.09 -10.43
N ASP A 229 -15.96 15.83 -10.06
CA ASP A 229 -16.74 16.55 -9.06
C ASP A 229 -17.28 15.64 -7.94
N ARG A 230 -17.28 14.31 -8.17
CA ARG A 230 -17.70 13.33 -7.18
C ARG A 230 -16.56 12.97 -6.25
N LYS A 231 -16.86 13.00 -4.95
CA LYS A 231 -15.92 12.78 -3.86
C LYS A 231 -16.44 11.68 -2.94
N LEU A 232 -15.58 10.75 -2.54
CA LEU A 232 -15.86 9.77 -1.51
C LEU A 232 -14.59 9.54 -0.69
N CYS A 233 -14.72 9.47 0.63
CA CYS A 233 -13.62 9.13 1.52
C CYS A 233 -13.88 7.78 2.18
N VAL A 234 -12.92 6.88 2.09
CA VAL A 234 -12.92 5.59 2.78
C VAL A 234 -11.81 5.59 3.82
N GLN A 235 -12.08 5.04 4.99
CA GLN A 235 -11.10 4.79 6.02
C GLN A 235 -10.95 3.28 6.22
N VAL A 236 -9.72 2.79 6.16
CA VAL A 236 -9.33 1.47 6.65
C VAL A 236 -8.61 1.65 7.98
N SER A 237 -9.10 1.06 9.06
CA SER A 237 -8.52 1.28 10.39
C SER A 237 -8.50 0.02 11.25
N GLY A 238 -7.63 0.01 12.25
CA GLY A 238 -7.47 -1.12 13.14
C GLY A 238 -6.36 -0.91 14.15
N VAL A 239 -5.96 -2.01 14.78
CA VAL A 239 -4.85 -2.06 15.74
C VAL A 239 -3.77 -3.00 15.27
N ASN A 240 -2.59 -2.92 15.87
CA ASN A 240 -1.46 -3.81 15.59
C ASN A 240 -1.15 -3.92 14.08
N PRO A 241 -0.82 -2.80 13.40
CA PRO A 241 -0.62 -2.77 11.95
C PRO A 241 0.48 -3.74 11.51
N GLY A 242 1.64 -3.73 12.17
CA GLY A 242 2.80 -4.49 11.71
C GLY A 242 2.61 -6.01 11.73
N TYR A 243 1.98 -6.55 12.78
CA TYR A 243 1.99 -7.99 13.06
C TYR A 243 0.57 -8.57 13.07
N GLY A 244 -0.32 -8.02 13.89
CA GLY A 244 -1.69 -8.51 14.04
C GLY A 244 -2.47 -8.40 12.74
N MET A 245 -2.52 -7.21 12.15
CA MET A 245 -3.17 -7.00 10.85
C MET A 245 -2.51 -7.86 9.76
N THR A 246 -1.17 -7.88 9.70
CA THR A 246 -0.44 -8.69 8.70
C THR A 246 -0.79 -10.18 8.82
N ALA A 247 -0.86 -10.72 10.04
CA ALA A 247 -1.24 -12.11 10.27
C ALA A 247 -2.68 -12.38 9.83
N LEU A 248 -3.63 -11.49 10.16
CA LEU A 248 -5.02 -11.58 9.68
C LEU A 248 -5.10 -11.48 8.15
N GLY A 249 -4.33 -10.59 7.52
CA GLY A 249 -4.26 -10.43 6.08
C GLY A 249 -3.82 -11.70 5.37
N VAL A 250 -2.76 -12.36 5.87
CA VAL A 250 -2.27 -13.63 5.34
C VAL A 250 -3.29 -14.75 5.56
N LEU A 251 -3.83 -14.84 6.78
CA LEU A 251 -4.82 -15.86 7.14
C LEU A 251 -6.08 -15.77 6.29
N PHE A 252 -6.69 -14.59 6.19
CA PHE A 252 -7.90 -14.40 5.40
C PHE A 252 -7.65 -14.50 3.90
N SER A 253 -6.46 -14.11 3.42
CA SER A 253 -6.08 -14.40 2.04
C SER A 253 -6.09 -15.91 1.77
N ALA A 254 -5.53 -16.73 2.67
CA ALA A 254 -5.52 -18.19 2.52
C ALA A 254 -6.93 -18.78 2.61
N ILE A 255 -7.73 -18.36 3.58
CA ILE A 255 -9.13 -18.80 3.73
C ILE A 255 -9.95 -18.47 2.49
N THR A 256 -9.82 -17.25 1.95
CA THR A 256 -10.52 -16.84 0.73
C THR A 256 -10.10 -17.67 -0.47
N ILE A 257 -8.80 -17.97 -0.64
CA ILE A 257 -8.33 -18.85 -1.73
C ILE A 257 -8.95 -20.24 -1.64
N LEU A 258 -9.05 -20.80 -0.43
CA LEU A 258 -9.57 -22.15 -0.20
C LEU A 258 -11.08 -22.24 -0.43
N ASN A 259 -11.83 -21.22 -0.02
CA ASN A 259 -13.29 -21.27 0.06
C ASN A 259 -14.01 -20.58 -1.10
N GLU A 260 -13.37 -19.64 -1.80
CA GLU A 260 -14.02 -18.76 -2.79
C GLU A 260 -13.28 -18.73 -4.13
N LYS A 261 -12.62 -19.83 -4.49
CA LYS A 261 -11.87 -19.95 -5.77
C LYS A 261 -12.75 -19.64 -7.00
N ASP A 262 -14.04 -19.94 -6.94
CA ASP A 262 -15.03 -19.66 -7.98
C ASP A 262 -15.26 -18.15 -8.22
N LYS A 263 -14.95 -17.30 -7.24
CA LYS A 263 -15.05 -15.84 -7.33
C LYS A 263 -13.73 -15.16 -7.68
N MET A 264 -12.65 -15.93 -7.80
CA MET A 264 -11.32 -15.41 -8.08
C MET A 264 -11.05 -15.39 -9.59
N PRO A 265 -10.19 -14.46 -10.09
CA PRO A 265 -9.80 -14.45 -11.49
C PRO A 265 -8.91 -15.65 -11.84
N GLU A 266 -8.48 -15.75 -13.09
CA GLU A 266 -7.50 -16.75 -13.54
C GLU A 266 -6.25 -16.77 -12.64
N CYS A 267 -5.67 -17.97 -12.50
CA CYS A 267 -4.43 -18.21 -11.78
C CYS A 267 -3.24 -17.36 -12.30
N GLY A 268 -2.13 -17.36 -11.57
CA GLY A 268 -0.97 -16.52 -11.89
C GLY A 268 -0.44 -15.75 -10.68
N VAL A 269 0.41 -14.75 -10.94
CA VAL A 269 1.05 -13.93 -9.90
C VAL A 269 0.23 -12.67 -9.66
N LEU A 270 -0.70 -12.71 -8.70
CA LEU A 270 -1.71 -11.68 -8.50
C LEU A 270 -1.37 -10.69 -7.37
N THR A 271 -2.06 -9.56 -7.40
CA THR A 271 -2.15 -8.60 -6.29
C THR A 271 -3.46 -8.79 -5.55
N THR A 272 -3.51 -8.40 -4.27
CA THR A 272 -4.68 -8.57 -3.40
C THR A 272 -5.95 -7.95 -3.98
N GLY A 273 -5.86 -6.74 -4.52
CA GLY A 273 -6.99 -5.99 -5.07
C GLY A 273 -7.52 -6.55 -6.38
N TYR A 274 -6.71 -7.26 -7.16
CA TYR A 274 -7.21 -7.96 -8.33
C TYR A 274 -7.75 -9.36 -7.98
N ALA A 275 -7.03 -10.09 -7.13
CA ALA A 275 -7.38 -11.46 -6.78
C ALA A 275 -8.68 -11.57 -5.98
N PHE A 276 -8.92 -10.62 -5.06
CA PHE A 276 -9.97 -10.74 -4.07
C PHE A 276 -11.16 -9.78 -4.29
N LYS A 277 -11.21 -9.08 -5.44
CA LYS A 277 -12.17 -7.99 -5.66
C LYS A 277 -13.63 -8.40 -5.51
N ASP A 278 -13.98 -9.64 -5.86
CA ASP A 278 -15.35 -10.17 -5.83
C ASP A 278 -15.58 -11.17 -4.68
N THR A 279 -14.63 -11.25 -3.73
CA THR A 279 -14.66 -12.21 -2.62
C THR A 279 -15.11 -11.57 -1.31
N SER A 280 -15.33 -12.39 -0.28
CA SER A 280 -15.71 -11.90 1.06
C SER A 280 -14.56 -11.35 1.91
N ILE A 281 -13.31 -11.29 1.42
CA ILE A 281 -12.15 -10.93 2.26
C ILE A 281 -12.29 -9.59 3.00
N ILE A 282 -12.92 -8.59 2.37
CA ILE A 282 -13.13 -7.27 3.00
C ILE A 282 -14.10 -7.40 4.18
N GLN A 283 -15.16 -8.20 4.02
CA GLN A 283 -16.10 -8.50 5.09
C GLN A 283 -15.41 -9.27 6.22
N LEU A 284 -14.62 -10.31 5.91
CA LEU A 284 -13.87 -11.08 6.89
C LEU A 284 -12.92 -10.19 7.71
N LEU A 285 -12.21 -9.27 7.04
CA LEU A 285 -11.32 -8.31 7.69
C LEU A 285 -12.12 -7.34 8.59
N ASP A 286 -13.26 -6.82 8.13
CA ASP A 286 -14.11 -5.92 8.91
C ASP A 286 -14.64 -6.57 10.18
N GLU A 287 -15.18 -7.79 10.06
CA GLU A 287 -15.67 -8.60 11.18
C GLU A 287 -14.57 -8.92 12.20
N ASN A 288 -13.30 -8.88 11.78
CA ASN A 288 -12.13 -9.19 12.61
C ASN A 288 -11.27 -7.95 12.92
N ASN A 289 -11.93 -6.82 13.18
CA ASN A 289 -11.36 -5.57 13.71
C ASN A 289 -10.46 -4.77 12.74
N ILE A 290 -10.49 -5.07 11.45
CA ILE A 290 -9.88 -4.25 10.40
C ILE A 290 -11.00 -3.54 9.64
N LYS A 291 -11.44 -2.40 10.16
CA LYS A 291 -12.65 -1.71 9.71
C LYS A 291 -12.50 -1.03 8.37
N PHE A 292 -13.46 -1.24 7.47
CA PHE A 292 -13.60 -0.55 6.19
C PHE A 292 -14.86 0.30 6.21
N GLU A 293 -14.69 1.63 6.22
CA GLU A 293 -15.80 2.56 6.47
C GLU A 293 -15.80 3.70 5.47
N MET A 294 -16.99 4.09 4.98
CA MET A 294 -17.19 5.37 4.31
C MET A 294 -17.27 6.48 5.37
N ILE A 295 -16.47 7.53 5.23
CA ILE A 295 -16.47 8.66 6.16
C ILE A 295 -16.93 9.95 5.48
N ASN A 296 -17.81 10.69 6.16
CA ASN A 296 -18.43 11.92 5.63
C ASN A 296 -17.48 13.13 5.53
N ARG A 297 -16.23 13.01 6.00
CA ARG A 297 -15.23 14.08 5.96
C ARG A 297 -14.25 13.89 4.81
N TYR A 298 -14.47 14.60 3.72
CA TYR A 298 -13.55 14.64 2.59
C TYR A 298 -12.42 15.69 2.75
N ASP A 299 -12.60 16.66 3.64
CA ASP A 299 -11.69 17.81 3.80
C ASP A 299 -10.63 17.62 4.90
#